data_AF-A0A413IDU4-F1
#
_entry.id   AF-A0A413IDU4-F1
#
_cell.length_a   1.000
_cell.length_b   1.000
_cell.length_c   1.000
_cell.angle_alpha   90.00
_cell.angle_beta   90.00
_cell.angle_gamma   90.00
#
_symmetry.space_group_name_H-M   'P 1'
#
loop_
_entity.id
_entity.type
_entity.pdbx_description
1 polymer ?
#
loop_
_entity_poly.entity_id
_entity_poly.type
_entity_poly.pdbx_seq_one_letter_code
_entity_poly.pdbx_strand_id
1 'polypeptide(L)'
;MKIVTYKIKIQYNLRIMKVIPTLSFITLIFLSAGCIRENRSGCGGYLSLKFRYTDSNGAPLTPGFPETDHLSVFVFDRQGIFVCERKDSALQLDHYMMEMPLPQGRYQFVVWAGLSESYRLSSHVPSQTHLEDFGLQLNRTTDNTVPILPSLLYHGLHETIDVNADEDQEITVDLRRITNNIHVIVHYATPTLQPRISIEDNNGNYDYQGETLSGQPISYLPEYSQPSDSPNTWIADFNVMQLQTDSDTRLKIYSPEKELQYNEKLISGLLAENPDIDFNSDHDFTIEITFDSYYVPVSIRINDWEIIIEEAVLPFFSPIKYMPEQRMSGRDQRMIELPDFLQSDLLHYPFGASVG
;
A
#
# COMPACT_ATOMS: atom_id res chain seq x y z
N MET A 1 29.97 -96.24 -42.67
CA MET A 1 29.04 -95.11 -42.78
C MET A 1 29.28 -94.12 -41.62
N LYS A 2 30.41 -93.38 -41.61
CA LYS A 2 30.79 -92.45 -40.51
C LYS A 2 31.44 -91.13 -40.99
N ILE A 3 31.49 -90.87 -42.30
CA ILE A 3 32.25 -89.73 -42.85
C ILE A 3 31.33 -88.54 -43.24
N VAL A 4 30.01 -88.75 -43.36
CA VAL A 4 29.09 -87.68 -43.80
C VAL A 4 28.66 -86.75 -42.65
N THR A 5 28.64 -87.24 -41.40
CA THR A 5 28.09 -86.47 -40.27
C THR A 5 29.03 -85.38 -39.73
N TYR A 6 30.35 -85.47 -39.98
CA TYR A 6 31.33 -84.52 -39.43
C TYR A 6 31.43 -83.20 -40.22
N LYS A 7 31.13 -83.22 -41.53
CA LYS A 7 31.17 -82.00 -42.36
C LYS A 7 30.00 -81.04 -42.09
N ILE A 8 28.84 -81.56 -41.67
CA ILE A 8 27.64 -80.73 -41.43
C ILE A 8 27.76 -79.94 -40.12
N LYS A 9 28.37 -80.53 -39.07
CA LYS A 9 28.51 -79.89 -37.76
C LYS A 9 29.56 -78.75 -37.74
N ILE A 10 30.61 -78.85 -38.56
CA ILE A 10 31.66 -77.82 -38.67
C ILE A 10 31.18 -76.60 -39.48
N GLN A 11 30.42 -76.81 -40.56
CA GLN A 11 29.84 -75.72 -41.37
C GLN A 11 28.81 -74.88 -40.58
N TYR A 12 28.04 -75.50 -39.68
CA TYR A 12 27.04 -74.81 -38.86
C TYR A 12 27.71 -73.90 -37.80
N ASN A 13 28.75 -74.39 -37.11
CA ASN A 13 29.48 -73.61 -36.11
C ASN A 13 30.30 -72.45 -36.70
N LEU A 14 30.85 -72.59 -37.90
CA LEU A 14 31.59 -71.51 -38.58
C LEU A 14 30.69 -70.38 -39.11
N ARG A 15 29.42 -70.68 -39.46
CA ARG A 15 28.44 -69.64 -39.82
C ARG A 15 27.95 -68.88 -38.58
N ILE A 16 27.70 -69.56 -37.46
CA ILE A 16 27.25 -68.90 -36.22
C ILE A 16 28.34 -68.00 -35.62
N MET A 17 29.63 -68.38 -35.71
CA MET A 17 30.75 -67.55 -35.22
C MET A 17 31.03 -66.28 -36.04
N LYS A 18 30.51 -66.14 -37.26
CA LYS A 18 30.65 -64.91 -38.07
C LYS A 18 29.44 -63.98 -38.01
N VAL A 19 28.29 -64.48 -37.57
CA VAL A 19 27.05 -63.69 -37.45
C VAL A 19 26.95 -63.00 -36.08
N ILE A 20 27.56 -63.58 -35.03
CA ILE A 20 27.54 -63.00 -33.68
C ILE A 20 28.33 -61.68 -33.54
N PRO A 21 29.55 -61.51 -34.10
CA PRO A 21 30.27 -60.24 -33.96
C PRO A 21 29.73 -59.14 -34.90
N THR A 22 29.02 -59.51 -35.97
CA THR A 22 28.43 -58.55 -36.92
C THR A 22 27.07 -58.05 -36.47
N LEU A 23 26.26 -58.89 -35.80
CA LEU A 23 24.99 -58.45 -35.19
C LEU A 23 25.22 -57.58 -33.95
N SER A 24 26.30 -57.82 -33.20
CA SER A 24 26.68 -57.04 -32.02
C SER A 24 27.30 -55.68 -32.34
N PHE A 25 27.82 -55.47 -33.56
CA PHE A 25 28.36 -54.17 -33.98
C PHE A 25 27.27 -53.26 -34.56
N ILE A 26 26.24 -53.84 -35.18
CA ILE A 26 25.09 -53.09 -35.72
C ILE A 26 24.20 -52.57 -34.59
N THR A 27 23.99 -53.34 -33.50
CA THR A 27 23.24 -52.85 -32.33
C THR A 27 23.97 -51.76 -31.55
N LEU A 28 25.31 -51.71 -31.60
CA LEU A 28 26.10 -50.67 -30.94
C LEU A 28 26.05 -49.33 -31.72
N ILE A 29 25.93 -49.37 -33.05
CA ILE A 29 25.74 -48.18 -33.90
C ILE A 29 24.36 -47.55 -33.71
N PHE A 30 23.32 -48.34 -33.41
CA PHE A 30 21.98 -47.83 -33.10
C PHE A 30 21.84 -47.26 -31.67
N LEU A 31 22.74 -47.58 -30.74
CA LEU A 31 22.72 -47.02 -29.38
C LEU A 31 23.52 -45.71 -29.26
N SER A 32 24.40 -45.38 -30.21
CA SER A 32 25.12 -44.09 -30.25
C SER A 32 24.49 -43.05 -31.18
N ALA A 33 23.35 -43.36 -31.81
CA ALA A 33 22.51 -42.38 -32.51
C ALA A 33 21.37 -41.83 -31.61
N GLY A 34 21.38 -42.15 -30.33
CA GLY A 34 20.51 -41.57 -29.32
C GLY A 34 20.95 -40.18 -28.83
N CYS A 35 21.46 -39.33 -29.73
CA CYS A 35 21.23 -37.90 -29.51
C CYS A 35 19.79 -37.66 -29.93
N ILE A 36 18.84 -37.85 -29.02
CA ILE A 36 17.63 -37.01 -29.06
C ILE A 36 18.13 -35.61 -28.74
N ARG A 37 18.74 -34.98 -29.74
CA ARG A 37 18.85 -33.54 -29.78
C ARG A 37 17.44 -33.14 -30.17
N GLU A 38 16.62 -32.84 -29.17
CA GLU A 38 15.31 -32.25 -29.39
C GLU A 38 15.54 -31.06 -30.31
N ASN A 39 15.13 -31.23 -31.56
CA ASN A 39 15.23 -30.19 -32.55
C ASN A 39 14.18 -29.16 -32.18
N ARG A 40 14.55 -28.19 -31.33
CA ARG A 40 13.71 -27.02 -30.99
C ARG A 40 13.54 -26.05 -32.16
N SER A 41 13.94 -26.42 -33.38
CA SER A 41 13.65 -25.62 -34.58
C SER A 41 12.16 -25.73 -34.94
N GLY A 42 11.32 -24.95 -34.27
CA GLY A 42 9.88 -24.92 -34.51
C GLY A 42 9.02 -24.58 -33.29
N CYS A 43 9.58 -24.65 -32.08
CA CYS A 43 8.97 -24.05 -30.90
C CYS A 43 9.56 -22.65 -30.79
N GLY A 44 8.77 -21.62 -31.14
CA GLY A 44 9.17 -20.25 -30.82
C GLY A 44 9.36 -20.12 -29.31
N GLY A 45 10.37 -19.35 -28.91
CA GLY A 45 10.55 -18.95 -27.52
C GLY A 45 9.31 -18.24 -26.99
N TYR A 46 9.08 -18.36 -25.69
CA TYR A 46 7.98 -17.68 -25.01
C TYR A 46 8.53 -16.75 -23.94
N LEU A 47 7.86 -15.61 -23.74
CA LEU A 47 8.10 -14.74 -22.60
C LEU A 47 7.08 -15.07 -21.51
N SER A 48 7.56 -15.16 -20.27
CA SER A 48 6.71 -15.29 -19.09
C SER A 48 7.13 -14.28 -18.01
N LEU A 49 6.14 -13.74 -17.30
CA LEU A 49 6.35 -12.85 -16.17
C LEU A 49 6.02 -13.58 -14.86
N LYS A 50 6.95 -13.53 -13.91
CA LYS A 50 6.76 -13.84 -12.49
C LYS A 50 6.60 -12.55 -11.71
N PHE A 51 5.96 -12.65 -10.55
CA PHE A 51 5.74 -11.52 -9.67
C PHE A 51 6.35 -11.82 -8.31
N ARG A 52 6.99 -10.81 -7.71
CA ARG A 52 7.59 -10.94 -6.39
C ARG A 52 7.20 -9.75 -5.53
N TYR A 53 6.81 -10.00 -4.29
CA TYR A 53 6.45 -8.96 -3.35
C TYR A 53 7.71 -8.38 -2.70
N THR A 54 7.88 -7.06 -2.77
CA THR A 54 9.05 -6.36 -2.23
C THR A 54 8.66 -5.13 -1.43
N ASP A 55 9.58 -4.68 -0.58
CA ASP A 55 9.53 -3.35 0.03
C ASP A 55 9.81 -2.24 -1.01
N SER A 56 9.79 -0.99 -0.56
CA SER A 56 10.09 0.17 -1.41
C SER A 56 11.54 0.24 -1.93
N ASN A 57 12.46 -0.55 -1.38
CA ASN A 57 13.87 -0.65 -1.81
C ASN A 57 14.13 -1.86 -2.73
N GLY A 58 13.11 -2.68 -3.01
CA GLY A 58 13.22 -3.90 -3.82
C GLY A 58 13.68 -5.14 -3.04
N ALA A 59 13.73 -5.08 -1.70
CA ALA A 59 14.02 -6.26 -0.88
C ALA A 59 12.78 -7.17 -0.81
N PRO A 60 12.91 -8.49 -1.05
CA PRO A 60 11.78 -9.42 -0.95
C PRO A 60 11.19 -9.46 0.46
N LEU A 61 9.85 -9.44 0.54
CA LEU A 61 9.12 -9.57 1.81
C LEU A 61 8.65 -11.02 2.05
N THR A 62 8.47 -11.38 3.32
CA THR A 62 7.99 -12.72 3.74
C THR A 62 6.97 -12.58 4.88
N PRO A 63 5.79 -13.23 4.82
CA PRO A 63 5.30 -14.11 3.74
C PRO A 63 5.12 -13.34 2.42
N GLY A 64 4.90 -14.07 1.31
CA GLY A 64 4.71 -13.48 -0.01
C GLY A 64 3.44 -12.65 -0.14
N PHE A 65 2.87 -12.53 -1.34
CA PHE A 65 1.75 -11.62 -1.59
C PHE A 65 0.56 -11.85 -0.63
N PRO A 66 -0.02 -10.78 -0.03
CA PRO A 66 -1.34 -10.88 0.56
C PRO A 66 -2.38 -11.25 -0.51
N GLU A 67 -3.54 -11.77 -0.10
CA GLU A 67 -4.60 -12.16 -1.04
C GLU A 67 -5.02 -10.97 -1.93
N THR A 68 -4.77 -11.10 -3.23
CA THR A 68 -5.25 -10.19 -4.27
C THR A 68 -5.71 -11.01 -5.46
N ASP A 69 -6.95 -10.76 -5.88
CA ASP A 69 -7.61 -11.61 -6.87
C ASP A 69 -7.51 -11.08 -8.30
N HIS A 70 -6.78 -9.99 -8.54
CA HIS A 70 -6.71 -9.34 -9.85
C HIS A 70 -5.29 -8.90 -10.18
N LEU A 71 -4.83 -9.20 -11.38
CA LEU A 71 -3.54 -8.76 -11.91
C LEU A 71 -3.75 -8.20 -13.32
N SER A 72 -3.24 -6.99 -13.56
CA SER A 72 -3.23 -6.34 -14.86
C SER A 72 -1.81 -5.94 -15.24
N VAL A 73 -1.35 -6.40 -16.41
CA VAL A 73 -0.06 -6.04 -17.01
C VAL A 73 -0.32 -5.20 -18.26
N PHE A 74 0.23 -4.00 -18.27
CA PHE A 74 0.17 -3.05 -19.37
C PHE A 74 1.51 -3.04 -20.10
N VAL A 75 1.48 -3.32 -21.40
CA VAL A 75 2.68 -3.47 -22.22
C VAL A 75 2.86 -2.21 -23.06
N PHE A 76 4.05 -1.63 -23.00
CA PHE A 76 4.47 -0.50 -23.82
C PHE A 76 5.66 -0.91 -24.69
N ASP A 77 5.73 -0.42 -25.92
CA ASP A 77 6.85 -0.70 -26.81
C ASP A 77 8.08 0.19 -26.52
N ARG A 78 9.14 0.06 -27.32
CA ARG A 78 10.37 0.86 -27.21
C ARG A 78 10.13 2.37 -27.28
N GLN A 79 9.07 2.83 -27.93
CA GLN A 79 8.72 4.26 -28.04
C GLN A 79 7.87 4.72 -26.85
N GLY A 80 7.56 3.83 -25.91
CA GLY A 80 6.64 4.10 -24.82
C GLY A 80 5.19 4.14 -25.28
N ILE A 81 4.84 3.50 -26.40
CA ILE A 81 3.46 3.46 -26.89
C ILE A 81 2.77 2.20 -26.40
N PHE A 82 1.54 2.37 -25.91
CA PHE A 82 0.74 1.27 -25.40
C PHE A 82 0.44 0.24 -26.50
N VAL A 83 0.71 -1.04 -26.19
CA VAL A 83 0.54 -2.18 -27.11
C VAL A 83 -0.71 -2.96 -26.74
N CYS A 84 -0.76 -3.47 -25.51
CA CYS A 84 -1.88 -4.28 -25.04
C CYS A 84 -1.92 -4.37 -23.52
N GLU A 85 -3.06 -4.83 -23.03
CA GLU A 85 -3.29 -5.19 -21.65
C GLU A 85 -3.46 -6.71 -21.55
N ARG A 86 -2.94 -7.29 -20.47
CA ARG A 86 -3.19 -8.66 -20.04
C ARG A 86 -3.76 -8.64 -18.65
N LYS A 87 -4.83 -9.39 -18.43
CA LYS A 87 -5.50 -9.52 -17.14
C LYS A 87 -5.65 -10.98 -16.77
N ASP A 88 -5.54 -11.24 -15.49
CA ASP A 88 -5.92 -12.53 -14.92
C ASP A 88 -6.45 -12.33 -13.49
N SER A 89 -7.15 -13.32 -12.96
CA SER A 89 -7.85 -13.22 -11.68
C SER A 89 -7.93 -14.54 -10.90
N ALA A 90 -8.19 -14.47 -9.59
CA ALA A 90 -8.19 -15.60 -8.67
C ALA A 90 -6.86 -16.37 -8.67
N LEU A 91 -5.76 -15.65 -8.48
CA LEU A 91 -4.39 -16.15 -8.63
C LEU A 91 -3.68 -16.19 -7.28
N GLN A 92 -2.77 -17.15 -7.13
CA GLN A 92 -1.76 -17.15 -6.07
C GLN A 92 -0.47 -16.60 -6.67
N LEU A 93 -0.27 -15.28 -6.55
CA LEU A 93 0.79 -14.56 -7.29
C LEU A 93 2.20 -15.14 -7.06
N ASP A 94 2.49 -15.65 -5.86
CA ASP A 94 3.78 -16.26 -5.51
C ASP A 94 4.20 -17.43 -6.42
N HIS A 95 3.23 -18.14 -7.00
CA HIS A 95 3.46 -19.31 -7.86
C HIS A 95 2.93 -19.13 -9.28
N TYR A 96 2.42 -17.94 -9.59
CA TYR A 96 1.80 -17.66 -10.87
C TYR A 96 2.83 -17.14 -11.89
N MET A 97 2.63 -17.52 -13.15
CA MET A 97 3.37 -17.02 -14.29
C MET A 97 2.40 -16.54 -15.36
N MET A 98 2.55 -15.31 -15.83
CA MET A 98 1.77 -14.78 -16.95
C MET A 98 2.53 -14.99 -18.26
N GLU A 99 1.96 -15.78 -19.17
CA GLU A 99 2.50 -15.88 -20.53
C GLU A 99 2.24 -14.58 -21.31
N MET A 100 3.28 -14.10 -21.99
CA MET A 100 3.26 -12.87 -22.77
C MET A 100 3.53 -13.17 -24.24
N PRO A 101 2.47 -13.40 -25.05
CA PRO A 101 2.62 -13.68 -26.48
C PRO A 101 2.92 -12.39 -27.25
N LEU A 102 4.11 -11.86 -27.05
CA LEU A 102 4.63 -10.66 -27.71
C LEU A 102 5.54 -11.05 -28.87
N PRO A 103 5.48 -10.35 -30.02
CA PRO A 103 6.44 -10.56 -31.09
C PRO A 103 7.83 -10.10 -30.65
N GLN A 104 8.85 -10.46 -31.44
CA GLN A 104 10.21 -9.97 -31.21
C GLN A 104 10.22 -8.43 -31.21
N GLY A 105 10.79 -7.85 -30.16
CA GLY A 105 10.76 -6.40 -29.97
C GLY A 105 11.26 -5.98 -28.59
N ARG A 106 11.15 -4.69 -28.30
CA ARG A 106 11.52 -4.12 -26.99
C ARG A 106 10.28 -3.65 -26.28
N TYR A 107 10.12 -4.08 -25.03
CA TYR A 107 8.90 -3.83 -24.26
C TYR A 107 9.19 -3.45 -22.82
N GLN A 108 8.33 -2.61 -22.27
CA GLN A 108 8.28 -2.22 -20.87
C GLN A 108 6.94 -2.68 -20.27
N PHE A 109 6.95 -3.03 -18.99
CA PHE A 109 5.76 -3.54 -18.29
C PHE A 109 5.41 -2.65 -17.10
N VAL A 110 4.19 -2.15 -17.09
CA VAL A 110 3.56 -1.52 -15.92
C VAL A 110 2.55 -2.51 -15.37
N VAL A 111 2.60 -2.79 -14.07
CA VAL A 111 1.79 -3.82 -13.43
C VAL A 111 1.00 -3.23 -12.29
N TRP A 112 -0.29 -3.54 -12.25
CA TRP A 112 -1.17 -3.25 -11.13
C TRP A 112 -1.86 -4.53 -10.68
N ALA A 113 -1.72 -4.89 -9.41
CA ALA A 113 -2.49 -5.97 -8.79
C ALA A 113 -3.50 -5.39 -7.79
N GLY A 114 -4.73 -5.93 -7.76
CA GLY A 114 -5.80 -5.48 -6.87
C GLY A 114 -6.67 -4.34 -7.42
N LEU A 115 -6.61 -4.07 -8.74
CA LEU A 115 -7.51 -3.11 -9.39
C LEU A 115 -8.97 -3.51 -9.18
N SER A 116 -9.79 -2.52 -8.82
CA SER A 116 -11.22 -2.66 -8.52
C SER A 116 -11.95 -1.37 -8.90
N GLU A 117 -13.25 -1.31 -8.60
CA GLU A 117 -14.09 -0.11 -8.74
C GLU A 117 -13.57 1.10 -7.93
N SER A 118 -12.67 0.91 -6.96
CA SER A 118 -12.04 1.99 -6.21
C SER A 118 -11.06 2.81 -7.06
N TYR A 119 -10.63 2.29 -8.21
CA TYR A 119 -9.56 2.87 -9.01
C TYR A 119 -10.01 3.14 -10.44
N ARG A 120 -9.49 4.24 -11.01
CA ARG A 120 -9.70 4.61 -12.40
C ARG A 120 -8.36 4.82 -13.09
N LEU A 121 -8.09 4.03 -14.12
CA LEU A 121 -6.94 4.20 -14.98
C LEU A 121 -7.20 5.27 -16.05
N SER A 122 -6.13 5.91 -16.51
CA SER A 122 -6.14 6.69 -17.75
C SER A 122 -6.65 5.86 -18.93
N SER A 123 -7.31 6.51 -19.87
CA SER A 123 -7.70 5.89 -21.14
C SER A 123 -6.44 5.40 -21.87
N HIS A 124 -6.43 4.11 -22.23
CA HIS A 124 -5.31 3.49 -22.92
C HIS A 124 -5.79 2.81 -24.20
N VAL A 125 -5.33 3.32 -25.35
CA VAL A 125 -5.70 2.83 -26.67
C VAL A 125 -4.45 2.35 -27.39
N PRO A 126 -4.44 1.10 -27.90
CA PRO A 126 -3.28 0.56 -28.60
C PRO A 126 -2.80 1.49 -29.72
N SER A 127 -1.48 1.64 -29.82
CA SER A 127 -0.81 2.51 -30.81
C SER A 127 -1.10 4.01 -30.69
N GLN A 128 -1.74 4.48 -29.61
CA GLN A 128 -2.06 5.90 -29.41
C GLN A 128 -1.58 6.44 -28.07
N THR A 129 -1.81 5.70 -26.98
CA THR A 129 -1.49 6.18 -25.64
C THR A 129 0.01 6.09 -25.37
N HIS A 130 0.59 7.21 -24.93
CA HIS A 130 1.97 7.25 -24.46
C HIS A 130 2.04 6.81 -23.00
N LEU A 131 3.16 6.19 -22.62
CA LEU A 131 3.44 5.72 -21.26
C LEU A 131 3.32 6.85 -20.23
N GLU A 132 3.81 8.04 -20.58
CA GLU A 132 3.76 9.24 -19.73
C GLU A 132 2.33 9.75 -19.47
N ASP A 133 1.36 9.39 -20.31
CA ASP A 133 -0.06 9.71 -20.11
C ASP A 133 -0.79 8.62 -19.30
N PHE A 134 -0.14 7.48 -19.06
CA PHE A 134 -0.72 6.39 -18.30
C PHE A 134 -0.58 6.65 -16.80
N GLY A 135 -1.71 6.61 -16.10
CA GLY A 135 -1.75 6.88 -14.67
C GLY A 135 -2.98 6.27 -14.03
N LEU A 136 -3.04 6.37 -12.71
CA LEU A 136 -4.10 5.85 -11.88
C LEU A 136 -4.65 6.96 -10.98
N GLN A 137 -5.96 6.98 -10.82
CA GLN A 137 -6.64 7.86 -9.90
C GLN A 137 -7.55 7.06 -8.97
N LEU A 138 -7.48 7.37 -7.68
CA LEU A 138 -8.44 6.89 -6.71
C LEU A 138 -9.81 7.55 -6.97
N ASN A 139 -10.84 6.71 -7.13
CA ASN A 139 -12.22 7.17 -7.26
C ASN A 139 -12.69 7.81 -5.96
N ARG A 140 -13.33 8.97 -6.12
CA ARG A 140 -13.80 9.83 -5.04
C ARG A 140 -15.05 10.57 -5.48
N THR A 141 -15.82 11.05 -4.53
CA THR A 141 -17.00 11.88 -4.78
C THR A 141 -16.60 13.28 -5.30
N THR A 142 -17.59 14.08 -5.69
CA THR A 142 -17.37 15.45 -6.16
C THR A 142 -16.80 16.40 -5.10
N ASP A 143 -16.97 16.09 -3.81
CA ASP A 143 -16.42 16.84 -2.68
C ASP A 143 -15.08 16.26 -2.18
N ASN A 144 -14.40 15.44 -3.00
CA ASN A 144 -13.12 14.81 -2.69
C ASN A 144 -13.14 13.87 -1.48
N THR A 145 -14.29 13.26 -1.18
CA THR A 145 -14.36 12.22 -0.14
C THR A 145 -14.23 10.82 -0.75
N VAL A 146 -13.60 9.92 0.00
CA VAL A 146 -13.47 8.49 -0.33
C VAL A 146 -14.34 7.72 0.67
N PRO A 147 -15.60 7.39 0.31
CA PRO A 147 -16.59 6.91 1.27
C PRO A 147 -16.53 5.39 1.53
N ILE A 148 -15.75 4.67 0.72
CA ILE A 148 -15.61 3.21 0.77
C ILE A 148 -14.13 2.91 0.89
N LEU A 149 -13.77 1.92 1.71
CA LEU A 149 -12.41 1.44 1.82
C LEU A 149 -11.91 0.97 0.45
N PRO A 150 -10.86 1.59 -0.11
CA PRO A 150 -10.23 1.09 -1.33
C PRO A 150 -9.77 -0.37 -1.15
N SER A 151 -9.73 -1.17 -2.22
CA SER A 151 -9.13 -2.51 -2.14
C SER A 151 -7.60 -2.42 -2.02
N LEU A 152 -6.92 -3.45 -1.52
CA LEU A 152 -5.45 -3.47 -1.52
C LEU A 152 -4.93 -3.32 -2.96
N LEU A 153 -3.93 -2.46 -3.14
CA LEU A 153 -3.34 -2.16 -4.44
C LEU A 153 -1.83 -2.33 -4.41
N TYR A 154 -1.29 -2.97 -5.44
CA TYR A 154 0.14 -3.19 -5.61
C TYR A 154 0.56 -2.70 -7.00
N HIS A 155 1.75 -2.13 -7.07
CA HIS A 155 2.33 -1.59 -8.29
C HIS A 155 3.68 -2.22 -8.56
N GLY A 156 3.97 -2.48 -9.84
CA GLY A 156 5.30 -2.82 -10.30
C GLY A 156 5.62 -2.18 -11.62
N LEU A 157 6.92 -1.95 -11.83
CA LEU A 157 7.48 -1.48 -13.07
C LEU A 157 8.68 -2.34 -13.40
N HIS A 158 8.70 -2.91 -14.61
CA HIS A 158 9.90 -3.56 -15.12
C HIS A 158 10.46 -2.73 -16.27
N GLU A 159 11.77 -2.50 -16.25
CA GLU A 159 12.49 -1.77 -17.31
C GLU A 159 12.35 -2.45 -18.68
N THR A 160 12.74 -1.74 -19.73
CA THR A 160 12.65 -2.25 -21.10
C THR A 160 13.52 -3.49 -21.31
N ILE A 161 12.93 -4.56 -21.84
CA ILE A 161 13.62 -5.80 -22.19
C ILE A 161 13.50 -6.11 -23.68
N ASP A 162 14.49 -6.83 -24.21
CA ASP A 162 14.50 -7.38 -25.56
C ASP A 162 13.81 -8.75 -25.55
N VAL A 163 12.64 -8.87 -26.20
CA VAL A 163 11.92 -10.13 -26.42
C VAL A 163 12.49 -10.84 -27.63
N ASN A 164 12.99 -12.06 -27.43
CA ASN A 164 13.57 -12.91 -28.46
C ASN A 164 12.61 -14.04 -28.83
N ALA A 165 12.22 -14.13 -30.11
CA ALA A 165 11.29 -15.15 -30.58
C ALA A 165 11.86 -16.59 -30.61
N ASP A 166 13.16 -16.75 -30.35
CA ASP A 166 13.87 -18.05 -30.39
C ASP A 166 14.34 -18.53 -29.00
N GLU A 167 14.05 -17.77 -27.93
CA GLU A 167 14.53 -18.05 -26.58
C GLU A 167 13.39 -18.00 -25.56
N ASP A 168 13.38 -18.97 -24.64
CA ASP A 168 12.47 -18.95 -23.49
C ASP A 168 12.98 -17.90 -22.50
N GLN A 169 12.16 -16.89 -22.22
CA GLN A 169 12.50 -15.79 -21.32
C GLN A 169 11.56 -15.77 -20.12
N GLU A 170 12.15 -15.66 -18.94
CA GLU A 170 11.42 -15.50 -17.68
C GLU A 170 11.91 -14.23 -16.99
N ILE A 171 10.97 -13.36 -16.67
CA ILE A 171 11.26 -12.06 -16.06
C ILE A 171 10.49 -11.97 -14.75
N THR A 172 11.13 -11.45 -13.71
CA THR A 172 10.46 -11.17 -12.43
C THR A 172 10.15 -9.69 -12.34
N VAL A 173 8.88 -9.36 -12.14
CA VAL A 173 8.43 -8.00 -11.84
C VAL A 173 8.24 -7.87 -10.33
N ASP A 174 8.99 -6.97 -9.72
CA ASP A 174 8.83 -6.64 -8.31
C ASP A 174 7.60 -5.76 -8.13
N LEU A 175 6.72 -6.15 -7.21
CA LEU A 175 5.53 -5.38 -6.85
C LEU A 175 5.65 -4.90 -5.41
N ARG A 176 5.37 -3.61 -5.20
CA ARG A 176 5.23 -2.98 -3.87
C ARG A 176 3.76 -2.72 -3.57
N ARG A 177 3.38 -2.79 -2.29
CA ARG A 177 2.05 -2.39 -1.84
C ARG A 177 1.97 -0.87 -1.79
N ILE A 178 0.88 -0.31 -2.31
CA ILE A 178 0.63 1.13 -2.38
C ILE A 178 -0.29 1.58 -1.25
N THR A 179 -1.28 0.76 -0.90
CA THR A 179 -2.32 1.08 0.07
C THR A 179 -1.94 0.70 1.50
N ASN A 180 -2.43 1.45 2.50
CA ASN A 180 -2.12 1.26 3.92
C ASN A 180 -3.41 1.11 4.75
N ASN A 181 -3.49 0.09 5.60
CA ASN A 181 -4.55 -0.06 6.57
C ASN A 181 -4.24 0.74 7.84
N ILE A 182 -5.22 1.50 8.32
CA ILE A 182 -5.10 2.27 9.55
C ILE A 182 -6.31 1.99 10.43
N HIS A 183 -6.07 1.41 11.60
CA HIS A 183 -7.06 1.11 12.62
C HIS A 183 -7.00 2.21 13.68
N VAL A 184 -8.00 3.09 13.73
CA VAL A 184 -8.09 4.14 14.74
C VAL A 184 -9.08 3.74 15.82
N ILE A 185 -8.61 3.61 17.05
CA ILE A 185 -9.40 3.28 18.22
C ILE A 185 -9.45 4.51 19.12
N VAL A 186 -10.65 4.98 19.45
CA VAL A 186 -10.83 6.11 20.36
C VAL A 186 -11.63 5.69 21.58
N HIS A 187 -11.12 6.03 22.76
CA HIS A 187 -11.78 5.83 24.05
C HIS A 187 -12.17 7.17 24.66
N TYR A 188 -13.40 7.28 25.15
CA TYR A 188 -13.89 8.46 25.85
C TYR A 188 -14.09 8.18 27.35
N ALA A 189 -14.01 9.23 28.18
CA ALA A 189 -14.28 9.11 29.62
C ALA A 189 -15.72 8.67 29.95
N THR A 190 -16.68 8.99 29.07
CA THR A 190 -18.09 8.59 29.17
C THR A 190 -18.59 8.03 27.85
N PRO A 191 -19.68 7.25 27.82
CA PRO A 191 -20.32 6.86 26.57
C PRO A 191 -20.63 8.08 25.69
N THR A 192 -20.26 8.01 24.41
CA THR A 192 -20.37 9.10 23.44
C THR A 192 -21.03 8.58 22.18
N LEU A 193 -21.87 9.40 21.54
CA LEU A 193 -22.37 9.12 20.19
C LEU A 193 -21.20 8.97 19.21
N GLN A 194 -21.46 8.35 18.06
CA GLN A 194 -20.43 8.12 17.05
C GLN A 194 -19.74 9.44 16.64
N PRO A 195 -18.40 9.57 16.83
CA PRO A 195 -17.66 10.74 16.37
C PRO A 195 -17.52 10.72 14.84
N ARG A 196 -17.01 11.81 14.27
CA ARG A 196 -16.58 11.82 12.87
C ARG A 196 -15.06 11.81 12.82
N ILE A 197 -14.50 10.72 12.32
CA ILE A 197 -13.07 10.53 12.13
C ILE A 197 -12.80 10.52 10.62
N SER A 198 -11.73 11.18 10.19
CA SER A 198 -11.28 11.20 8.80
C SER A 198 -9.78 11.32 8.72
N ILE A 199 -9.19 10.75 7.66
CA ILE A 199 -7.79 10.99 7.30
C ILE A 199 -7.78 11.86 6.04
N GLU A 200 -7.02 12.94 6.04
CA GLU A 200 -6.89 13.85 4.90
C GLU A 200 -5.48 13.82 4.32
N ASP A 201 -5.36 13.70 3.00
CA ASP A 201 -4.08 13.67 2.29
C ASP A 201 -4.25 14.05 0.82
N ASN A 202 -3.17 14.25 0.05
CA ASN A 202 -3.19 14.52 -1.39
C ASN A 202 -2.62 13.35 -2.24
N ASN A 203 -2.76 12.12 -1.76
CA ASN A 203 -2.18 10.89 -2.31
C ASN A 203 -3.11 10.09 -3.25
N GLY A 204 -4.05 10.76 -3.92
CA GLY A 204 -5.08 10.09 -4.72
C GLY A 204 -4.77 9.90 -6.21
N ASN A 205 -3.62 10.36 -6.71
CA ASN A 205 -3.27 10.35 -8.13
C ASN A 205 -1.86 9.80 -8.31
N TYR A 206 -1.65 8.98 -9.33
CA TYR A 206 -0.40 8.26 -9.57
C TYR A 206 -0.04 8.30 -11.05
N ASP A 207 1.25 8.40 -11.35
CA ASP A 207 1.78 8.20 -12.70
C ASP A 207 2.05 6.71 -13.00
N TYR A 208 2.64 6.42 -14.16
CA TYR A 208 2.97 5.05 -14.55
C TYR A 208 4.06 4.39 -13.67
N GLN A 209 4.89 5.18 -12.99
CA GLN A 209 5.91 4.69 -12.05
C GLN A 209 5.32 4.36 -10.67
N GLY A 210 4.02 4.62 -10.48
CA GLY A 210 3.38 4.47 -9.17
C GLY A 210 3.81 5.58 -8.20
N GLU A 211 4.32 6.70 -8.71
CA GLU A 211 4.66 7.86 -7.90
C GLU A 211 3.46 8.79 -7.78
N THR A 212 3.30 9.39 -6.61
CA THR A 212 2.16 10.25 -6.35
C THR A 212 2.29 11.58 -7.09
N LEU A 213 1.21 11.99 -7.75
CA LEU A 213 1.09 13.28 -8.43
C LEU A 213 0.40 14.30 -7.53
N SER A 214 0.88 15.54 -7.55
CA SER A 214 0.26 16.65 -6.82
C SER A 214 -1.23 16.78 -7.18
N GLY A 215 -2.07 16.95 -6.17
CA GLY A 215 -3.51 17.04 -6.33
C GLY A 215 -4.20 17.80 -5.23
N GLN A 216 -5.51 17.93 -5.35
CA GLN A 216 -6.34 18.42 -4.25
C GLN A 216 -6.36 17.39 -3.11
N PRO A 217 -6.38 17.85 -1.85
CA PRO A 217 -6.60 16.96 -0.72
C PRO A 217 -7.89 16.16 -0.88
N ILE A 218 -7.84 14.92 -0.42
CA ILE A 218 -8.94 13.99 -0.32
C ILE A 218 -9.15 13.61 1.14
N SER A 219 -10.39 13.34 1.49
CA SER A 219 -10.78 12.91 2.83
C SER A 219 -11.28 11.47 2.78
N TYR A 220 -10.51 10.58 3.41
CA TYR A 220 -10.89 9.20 3.62
C TYR A 220 -11.88 9.10 4.77
N LEU A 221 -12.97 8.36 4.56
CA LEU A 221 -13.96 8.03 5.58
C LEU A 221 -13.79 6.58 6.01
N PRO A 222 -13.96 6.27 7.31
CA PRO A 222 -13.75 4.93 7.81
C PRO A 222 -15.02 4.09 7.76
N GLU A 223 -14.84 2.79 7.88
CA GLU A 223 -15.88 1.90 8.39
C GLU A 223 -15.83 1.90 9.91
N TYR A 224 -17.00 2.09 10.55
CA TYR A 224 -17.09 2.16 12.00
C TYR A 224 -17.52 0.83 12.61
N SER A 225 -16.94 0.50 13.76
CA SER A 225 -17.46 -0.52 14.66
C SER A 225 -17.40 -0.06 16.12
N GLN A 226 -18.21 -0.68 16.97
CA GLN A 226 -18.24 -0.40 18.41
C GLN A 226 -18.31 -1.73 19.18
N PRO A 227 -17.35 -2.01 20.09
CA PRO A 227 -17.42 -3.19 20.95
C PRO A 227 -18.64 -3.14 21.87
N SER A 228 -19.35 -4.28 21.98
CA SER A 228 -20.61 -4.35 22.74
C SER A 228 -20.44 -4.16 24.25
N ASP A 229 -19.25 -4.44 24.79
CA ASP A 229 -18.89 -4.30 26.20
C ASP A 229 -18.22 -2.96 26.53
N SER A 230 -17.95 -2.11 25.53
CA SER A 230 -17.20 -0.86 25.67
C SER A 230 -17.92 0.31 24.99
N PRO A 231 -19.05 0.80 25.55
CA PRO A 231 -19.92 1.82 24.94
C PRO A 231 -19.29 3.22 24.82
N ASN A 232 -18.12 3.42 25.44
CA ASN A 232 -17.30 4.62 25.34
C ASN A 232 -16.17 4.50 24.31
N THR A 233 -16.15 3.41 23.53
CA THR A 233 -15.11 3.13 22.53
C THR A 233 -15.70 3.17 21.12
N TRP A 234 -14.95 3.71 20.17
CA TRP A 234 -15.25 3.66 18.75
C TRP A 234 -14.01 3.22 17.97
N ILE A 235 -14.22 2.32 17.02
CA ILE A 235 -13.19 1.86 16.09
C ILE A 235 -13.55 2.42 14.71
N ALA A 236 -12.55 2.97 14.03
CA ALA A 236 -12.63 3.53 12.70
C ALA A 236 -11.51 2.90 11.84
N ASP A 237 -11.91 2.04 10.93
CA ASP A 237 -11.01 1.33 10.04
C ASP A 237 -10.89 2.08 8.72
N PHE A 238 -9.66 2.33 8.29
CA PHE A 238 -9.34 2.98 7.03
C PHE A 238 -8.50 2.06 6.14
N ASN A 239 -8.66 2.21 4.83
CA ASN A 239 -7.61 1.90 3.87
C ASN A 239 -7.32 3.20 3.11
N VAL A 240 -6.06 3.62 3.13
CA VAL A 240 -5.60 4.86 2.49
C VAL A 240 -4.57 4.52 1.41
N MET A 241 -4.27 5.47 0.52
CA MET A 241 -3.22 5.27 -0.48
C MET A 241 -1.83 5.43 0.17
N GLN A 242 -0.78 5.62 -0.63
CA GLN A 242 0.59 5.68 -0.14
C GLN A 242 0.77 6.82 0.88
N LEU A 243 1.38 6.49 2.02
CA LEU A 243 1.82 7.47 3.02
C LEU A 243 3.23 7.94 2.66
N GLN A 244 3.37 9.21 2.26
CA GLN A 244 4.67 9.79 1.94
C GLN A 244 5.23 10.50 3.17
N THR A 245 6.49 10.27 3.51
CA THR A 245 7.07 10.78 4.77
C THR A 245 7.06 12.31 4.89
N ASP A 246 7.00 13.02 3.76
CA ASP A 246 6.92 14.47 3.68
C ASP A 246 5.50 15.04 3.45
N SER A 247 4.47 14.19 3.34
CA SER A 247 3.09 14.66 3.18
C SER A 247 2.54 15.27 4.48
N ASP A 248 1.60 16.21 4.34
CA ASP A 248 0.84 16.75 5.46
C ASP A 248 -0.40 15.89 5.73
N THR A 249 -0.26 14.56 5.77
CA THR A 249 -1.37 13.66 6.07
C THR A 249 -1.89 13.93 7.47
N ARG A 250 -3.19 14.18 7.65
CA ARG A 250 -3.78 14.54 8.95
C ARG A 250 -4.88 13.59 9.40
N LEU A 251 -4.80 13.13 10.64
CA LEU A 251 -5.89 12.47 11.34
C LEU A 251 -6.75 13.54 12.03
N LYS A 252 -8.04 13.59 11.67
CA LYS A 252 -9.00 14.55 12.23
C LYS A 252 -10.12 13.80 12.94
N ILE A 253 -10.43 14.22 14.17
CA ILE A 253 -11.58 13.73 14.94
C ILE A 253 -12.46 14.93 15.30
N TYR A 254 -13.73 14.81 14.98
CA TYR A 254 -14.76 15.77 15.31
C TYR A 254 -15.78 15.13 16.25
N SER A 255 -16.35 15.97 17.12
CA SER A 255 -17.50 15.60 17.92
C SER A 255 -18.70 15.24 17.03
N PRO A 256 -19.73 14.55 17.59
CA PRO A 256 -21.01 14.34 16.91
C PRO A 256 -21.65 15.65 16.40
N GLU A 257 -21.44 16.75 17.11
CA GLU A 257 -21.89 18.12 16.78
C GLU A 257 -21.02 18.82 15.72
N LYS A 258 -20.00 18.13 15.20
CA LYS A 258 -19.04 18.59 14.17
C LYS A 258 -18.02 19.62 14.65
N GLU A 259 -17.76 19.71 15.94
CA GLU A 259 -16.66 20.51 16.47
C GLU A 259 -15.34 19.74 16.34
N LEU A 260 -14.29 20.38 15.84
CA LEU A 260 -12.97 19.74 15.71
C LEU A 260 -12.34 19.55 17.09
N GLN A 261 -12.11 18.29 17.48
CA GLN A 261 -11.55 17.91 18.78
C GLN A 261 -10.08 17.54 18.70
N TYR A 262 -9.67 16.89 17.60
CA TYR A 262 -8.31 16.42 17.41
C TYR A 262 -7.89 16.61 15.95
N ASN A 263 -6.65 17.07 15.72
CA ASN A 263 -6.12 17.33 14.39
C ASN A 263 -4.59 17.21 14.36
N GLU A 264 -4.09 15.99 14.18
CA GLU A 264 -2.66 15.71 14.28
C GLU A 264 -2.07 15.27 12.95
N LYS A 265 -0.77 15.53 12.75
CA LYS A 265 -0.05 14.97 11.61
C LYS A 265 0.10 13.47 11.81
N LEU A 266 -0.47 12.69 10.89
CA LEU A 266 -0.49 11.24 11.00
C LEU A 266 0.92 10.66 11.01
N ILE A 267 1.76 11.07 10.07
CA ILE A 267 3.09 10.46 9.91
C ILE A 267 4.07 11.05 10.93
N SER A 268 4.37 12.34 10.80
CA SER A 268 5.39 13.00 11.63
C SER A 268 4.98 13.28 13.08
N GLY A 269 3.67 13.25 13.39
CA GLY A 269 3.16 13.51 14.74
C GLY A 269 2.68 12.27 15.49
N LEU A 270 2.42 11.15 14.80
CA LEU A 270 1.95 9.92 15.43
C LEU A 270 2.81 8.71 15.04
N LEU A 271 2.77 8.29 13.78
CA LEU A 271 3.42 7.04 13.36
C LEU A 271 4.94 7.07 13.59
N ALA A 272 5.61 8.20 13.33
CA ALA A 272 7.06 8.35 13.52
C ALA A 272 7.51 8.34 14.99
N GLU A 273 6.59 8.46 15.96
CA GLU A 273 6.91 8.36 17.39
C GLU A 273 7.19 6.91 17.82
N ASN A 274 6.76 5.93 17.03
CA ASN A 274 7.15 4.54 17.23
C ASN A 274 8.41 4.24 16.41
N PRO A 275 9.58 4.01 17.05
CA PRO A 275 10.85 3.78 16.35
C PRO A 275 10.92 2.42 15.63
N ASP A 276 10.00 1.50 15.93
CA ASP A 276 9.96 0.16 15.32
C ASP A 276 9.22 0.15 13.98
N ILE A 277 8.57 1.25 13.58
CA ILE A 277 7.88 1.36 12.29
C ILE A 277 8.88 1.60 11.15
N ASP A 278 8.80 0.76 10.11
CA ASP A 278 9.48 0.97 8.81
C ASP A 278 8.45 1.25 7.71
N PHE A 279 8.31 2.52 7.34
CA PHE A 279 7.40 2.96 6.27
C PHE A 279 7.71 2.35 4.88
N ASN A 280 8.84 1.68 4.69
CA ASN A 280 9.15 1.01 3.42
C ASN A 280 8.45 -0.36 3.29
N SER A 281 8.13 -1.01 4.41
CA SER A 281 7.58 -2.38 4.46
C SER A 281 6.29 -2.51 5.26
N ASP A 282 6.08 -1.62 6.24
CA ASP A 282 4.91 -1.63 7.09
C ASP A 282 3.74 -0.91 6.41
N HIS A 283 2.60 -1.57 6.39
CA HIS A 283 1.38 -1.07 5.75
C HIS A 283 0.14 -1.14 6.63
N ASP A 284 0.29 -1.64 7.86
CA ASP A 284 -0.82 -1.89 8.77
C ASP A 284 -0.50 -1.19 10.10
N PHE A 285 -1.30 -0.18 10.46
CA PHE A 285 -1.05 0.70 11.59
C PHE A 285 -2.25 0.72 12.53
N THR A 286 -2.00 0.64 13.84
CA THR A 286 -3.02 0.82 14.88
C THR A 286 -2.71 2.06 15.70
N ILE A 287 -3.70 2.93 15.84
CA ILE A 287 -3.62 4.18 16.59
C ILE A 287 -4.71 4.15 17.64
N GLU A 288 -4.34 4.10 18.91
CA GLU A 288 -5.27 4.10 20.04
C GLU A 288 -5.15 5.44 20.79
N ILE A 289 -6.26 6.18 20.93
CA ILE A 289 -6.30 7.48 21.60
C ILE A 289 -7.35 7.44 22.71
N THR A 290 -6.94 7.77 23.94
CA THR A 290 -7.86 7.94 25.07
C THR A 290 -8.06 9.41 25.36
N PHE A 291 -9.31 9.86 25.41
CA PHE A 291 -9.72 11.22 25.74
C PHE A 291 -10.31 11.31 27.15
N ASP A 292 -10.02 12.41 27.85
CA ASP A 292 -10.69 12.76 29.09
C ASP A 292 -12.11 13.33 28.86
N SER A 293 -12.78 13.79 29.93
CA SER A 293 -14.12 14.38 29.85
C SER A 293 -14.18 15.74 29.13
N TYR A 294 -13.03 16.35 28.83
CA TYR A 294 -12.89 17.60 28.09
C TYR A 294 -12.40 17.37 26.66
N TYR A 295 -12.36 16.11 26.20
CA TYR A 295 -11.85 15.71 24.89
C TYR A 295 -10.36 16.04 24.67
N VAL A 296 -9.58 16.08 25.75
CA VAL A 296 -8.12 16.20 25.70
C VAL A 296 -7.50 14.80 25.65
N PRO A 297 -6.60 14.51 24.69
CA PRO A 297 -5.92 13.21 24.64
C PRO A 297 -5.01 13.04 25.85
N VAL A 298 -5.20 11.96 26.61
CA VAL A 298 -4.44 11.64 27.83
C VAL A 298 -3.57 10.38 27.69
N SER A 299 -3.79 9.59 26.64
CA SER A 299 -2.95 8.45 26.27
C SER A 299 -3.04 8.25 24.76
N ILE A 300 -1.90 8.04 24.11
CA ILE A 300 -1.81 7.67 22.69
C ILE A 300 -0.89 6.47 22.56
N ARG A 301 -1.33 5.44 21.82
CA ARG A 301 -0.52 4.26 21.51
C ARG A 301 -0.49 4.00 20.00
N ILE A 302 0.67 3.67 19.47
CA ILE A 302 0.91 3.40 18.04
C ILE A 302 1.52 2.01 17.90
N ASN A 303 0.81 1.05 17.31
CA ASN A 303 1.24 -0.36 17.25
C ASN A 303 1.72 -0.83 18.64
N ASP A 304 0.87 -0.65 19.65
CA ASP A 304 1.11 -0.93 21.08
C ASP A 304 2.17 -0.07 21.80
N TRP A 305 2.95 0.75 21.08
CA TRP A 305 3.95 1.67 21.64
C TRP A 305 3.29 2.91 22.26
N GLU A 306 3.52 3.18 23.55
CA GLU A 306 2.93 4.33 24.25
C GLU A 306 3.75 5.61 24.02
N ILE A 307 3.07 6.68 23.58
CA ILE A 307 3.66 8.01 23.41
C ILE A 307 3.55 8.78 24.72
N ILE A 308 4.64 9.39 25.17
CA ILE A 308 4.67 10.24 26.36
C ILE A 308 4.08 11.62 26.00
N ILE A 309 2.92 11.95 26.57
CA ILE A 309 2.27 13.25 26.39
C ILE A 309 2.84 14.24 27.41
N GLU A 310 3.74 15.12 27.01
CA GLU A 310 4.43 16.06 27.92
C GLU A 310 3.46 17.00 28.68
N GLU A 311 2.32 17.36 28.10
CA GLU A 311 1.31 18.22 28.77
C GLU A 311 0.54 17.49 29.89
N ALA A 312 0.51 16.15 29.89
CA ALA A 312 -0.10 15.35 30.97
C ALA A 312 0.82 15.18 32.19
N VAL A 313 2.11 15.59 32.10
CA VAL A 313 3.12 15.46 33.17
C VAL A 313 3.10 16.63 34.17
N LEU A 314 2.13 17.56 34.06
CA LEU A 314 1.91 18.58 35.10
C LEU A 314 0.68 18.32 35.99
N PRO A 315 0.72 17.33 36.89
CA PRO A 315 -0.17 17.32 38.03
C PRO A 315 0.61 17.80 39.28
N PHE A 316 0.10 18.86 39.94
CA PHE A 316 0.35 19.18 41.35
C PHE A 316 1.70 19.77 41.81
N PHE A 317 2.19 20.88 41.26
CA PHE A 317 2.98 21.82 42.08
C PHE A 317 2.72 23.29 41.67
N SER A 318 1.58 23.83 42.08
CA SER A 318 1.57 25.24 42.49
C SER A 318 1.87 25.27 43.99
N PRO A 319 3.07 25.69 44.44
CA PRO A 319 3.21 26.11 45.81
C PRO A 319 2.34 27.35 45.94
N ILE A 320 1.30 27.24 46.77
CA ILE A 320 0.61 28.36 47.38
C ILE A 320 1.72 29.29 47.90
N LYS A 321 1.95 30.41 47.19
CA LYS A 321 2.78 31.48 47.72
C LYS A 321 2.00 32.07 48.88
N TYR A 322 2.33 31.60 50.08
CA TYR A 322 2.16 32.36 51.31
C TYR A 322 2.59 33.81 51.04
N MET A 323 1.65 34.75 51.08
CA MET A 323 1.98 36.15 51.29
C MET A 323 2.49 36.27 52.72
N PRO A 324 3.73 36.72 52.98
CA PRO A 324 4.10 37.12 54.32
C PRO A 324 3.44 38.48 54.62
N GLU A 325 2.78 38.57 55.77
CA GLU A 325 2.36 39.85 56.36
C GLU A 325 3.55 40.81 56.41
N GLN A 326 3.53 41.85 55.58
CA GLN A 326 4.40 42.99 55.80
C GLN A 326 3.74 43.94 56.80
N ARG A 327 4.25 43.87 58.02
CA ARG A 327 4.22 44.92 59.05
C ARG A 327 4.27 46.30 58.41
N MET A 328 3.23 47.09 58.62
CA MET A 328 3.25 48.54 58.38
C MET A 328 4.30 49.18 59.28
N SER A 329 5.21 49.94 58.68
CA SER A 329 6.05 50.92 59.38
C SER A 329 6.17 52.17 58.51
N GLY A 330 5.38 53.19 58.87
CA GLY A 330 5.73 54.61 58.90
C GLY A 330 6.41 55.28 57.69
N ARG A 331 5.66 56.24 57.13
CA ARG A 331 6.09 57.47 56.43
C ARG A 331 6.72 57.32 55.04
N ASP A 332 5.89 57.51 54.01
CA ASP A 332 5.98 58.71 53.18
C ASP A 332 4.70 58.86 52.34
N GLN A 333 3.90 59.87 52.65
CA GLN A 333 2.79 60.32 51.80
C GLN A 333 3.35 61.29 50.78
N ARG A 334 3.44 60.88 49.51
CA ARG A 334 3.39 61.80 48.38
C ARG A 334 2.45 61.24 47.31
N MET A 335 1.37 62.00 47.11
CA MET A 335 0.37 61.82 46.08
C MET A 335 1.04 61.76 44.69
N ILE A 336 0.64 60.78 43.89
CA ILE A 336 0.72 60.85 42.43
C ILE A 336 -0.70 60.65 41.94
N GLU A 337 -1.18 61.68 41.26
CA GLU A 337 -2.53 61.86 40.74
C GLU A 337 -2.85 60.83 39.63
N LEU A 338 -4.05 60.26 39.69
CA LEU A 338 -4.71 59.56 38.58
C LEU A 338 -5.44 60.60 37.72
N PRO A 339 -5.36 60.56 36.38
CA PRO A 339 -6.23 61.38 35.56
C PRO A 339 -7.64 60.77 35.51
N ASP A 340 -8.62 61.53 35.99
CA ASP A 340 -10.03 61.36 35.66
C ASP A 340 -10.30 61.86 34.23
N PHE A 341 -10.99 61.08 33.41
CA PHE A 341 -12.22 61.58 32.80
C PHE A 341 -13.17 60.46 32.36
N LEU A 342 -14.44 60.76 32.58
CA LEU A 342 -15.62 59.92 32.66
C LEU A 342 -16.41 59.84 31.34
N GLN A 343 -17.24 58.80 31.29
CA GLN A 343 -18.67 58.79 30.86
C GLN A 343 -19.08 59.15 29.43
N SER A 344 -19.78 58.19 28.80
CA SER A 344 -21.09 58.31 28.09
C SER A 344 -21.28 57.04 27.23
N ASP A 345 -22.40 56.36 27.08
CA ASP A 345 -23.76 56.46 27.60
C ASP A 345 -24.44 55.11 27.39
N LEU A 346 -25.21 54.68 28.39
CA LEU A 346 -26.26 53.67 28.28
C LEU A 346 -27.53 54.38 27.79
N LEU A 347 -28.27 53.71 26.90
CA LEU A 347 -29.72 53.74 26.63
C LEU A 347 -30.08 53.98 25.15
N HIS A 348 -30.63 52.96 24.49
CA HIS A 348 -32.03 52.98 24.05
C HIS A 348 -32.47 51.63 23.43
N TYR A 349 -33.38 50.94 24.13
CA TYR A 349 -34.36 50.03 23.54
C TYR A 349 -35.58 50.85 23.08
N PRO A 350 -36.33 50.35 22.08
CA PRO A 350 -37.76 50.58 22.07
C PRO A 350 -38.54 49.25 21.97
N PHE A 351 -39.36 49.00 22.99
CA PHE A 351 -40.61 48.26 22.86
C PHE A 351 -41.74 49.27 23.08
N GLY A 352 -42.68 49.31 22.13
CA GLY A 352 -43.94 50.02 22.28
C GLY A 352 -45.04 49.18 21.64
N ALA A 353 -45.88 48.59 22.48
CA ALA A 353 -47.16 48.00 22.10
C ALA A 353 -48.28 48.99 22.44
N SER A 354 -49.31 49.11 21.58
CA SER A 354 -50.72 49.24 21.99
C SER A 354 -51.65 49.40 20.79
N VAL A 355 -52.56 48.42 20.65
CA VAL A 355 -54.01 48.52 20.39
C VAL A 355 -54.51 49.30 19.17
N GLY A 356 -55.14 48.54 18.28
CA GLY A 356 -56.05 48.94 17.19
C GLY A 356 -56.59 47.69 16.50
#